data_AF-A0A935ZD30-F1
#
_entry.id   AF-A0A935ZD30-F1
#
_cell.length_a   1.000
_cell.length_b   1.000
_cell.length_c   1.000
_cell.angle_alpha   90.00
_cell.angle_beta   90.00
_cell.angle_gamma   90.00
#
_symmetry.space_group_name_H-M   'P 1'
#
loop_
_entity.id
_entity.type
_entity.pdbx_description
1 polymer ?
#
loop_
_entity_poly.entity_id
_entity_poly.type
_entity_poly.pdbx_seq_one_letter_code
_entity_poly.pdbx_strand_id
1 'polypeptide(L)'
;MSRPDDDTLWAEMDPELDGGPDPEFADLLGGVTTTVDRELAGANVPWDFAAVLARAHALDPEQFPRELVREAELAEPVVSLDQQRRARRVTRDDEAFAAIVADVRADAELDAALRMHGVPAGPRAPAAATPEPPPSRWRRGLVGVVALAAAVLVGVGVLEGVQYVQTRMRTDGDAALHQGDRSSVPQEQAVIDDTPEATTRAPRRERPAAPELEDAKVPAPELAAAPVEPSRTRPEPNPSRRPKVALRPESAEPSLAERLAALDGEAHAAWRAGDLGTAEQKFEALIALAGSSRLADLAYGDLFTLARRRGDSKREESLWRAYLERFAHGRFADDARAGLCRRASTDAQSCWRAYLDDFPKGSYREKAARELGESP
;
A
#
# COMPACT_ATOMS: atom_id res chain seq x y z
N MET A 1 34.49 17.39 -45.03
CA MET A 1 33.63 18.03 -44.02
C MET A 1 33.14 16.93 -43.11
N SER A 2 33.91 16.64 -42.06
CA SER A 2 33.66 15.55 -41.12
C SER A 2 33.29 16.16 -39.78
N ARG A 3 32.21 15.65 -39.18
CA ARG A 3 31.71 16.02 -37.85
C ARG A 3 32.66 15.43 -36.79
N PRO A 4 33.04 16.19 -35.75
CA PRO A 4 33.76 15.61 -34.62
C PRO A 4 32.77 14.86 -33.71
N ASP A 5 33.22 13.71 -33.21
CA ASP A 5 32.50 12.85 -32.26
C ASP A 5 32.48 13.50 -30.86
N ASP A 6 31.28 13.69 -30.30
CA ASP A 6 31.03 14.31 -28.99
C ASP A 6 31.18 13.34 -27.79
N ASP A 7 31.62 12.10 -28.02
CA ASP A 7 31.62 11.04 -26.99
C ASP A 7 32.86 11.00 -26.08
N THR A 8 33.78 11.98 -26.18
CA THR A 8 35.05 11.95 -25.42
C THR A 8 35.12 12.92 -24.24
N LEU A 9 34.11 13.76 -24.01
CA LEU A 9 34.17 14.85 -23.02
C LEU A 9 33.78 14.46 -21.58
N TRP A 10 33.36 13.22 -21.33
CA TRP A 10 33.01 12.72 -19.99
C TRP A 10 34.01 11.71 -19.41
N ALA A 11 35.09 11.37 -20.14
CA ALA A 11 36.06 10.35 -19.73
C ALA A 11 37.25 10.89 -18.91
N GLU A 12 37.35 12.21 -18.70
CA GLU A 12 38.42 12.87 -17.93
C GLU A 12 37.87 13.63 -16.70
N MET A 13 36.75 13.19 -16.13
CA MET A 13 36.43 13.55 -14.75
C MET A 13 37.19 12.60 -13.82
N ASP A 14 38.28 13.09 -13.24
CA ASP A 14 39.08 12.42 -12.21
C ASP A 14 38.19 11.83 -11.10
N PRO A 15 38.30 10.52 -10.79
CA PRO A 15 37.58 9.89 -9.68
C PRO A 15 38.20 10.14 -8.29
N GLU A 16 39.20 11.02 -8.15
CA GLU A 16 40.00 11.18 -6.92
C GLU A 16 39.52 12.31 -5.96
N LEU A 17 38.20 12.51 -5.84
CA LEU A 17 37.62 13.19 -4.67
C LEU A 17 37.04 12.18 -3.66
N ASP A 18 37.60 10.97 -3.57
CA ASP A 18 37.30 10.00 -2.51
C ASP A 18 38.25 10.20 -1.32
N GLY A 19 38.42 11.46 -0.92
CA GLY A 19 39.00 11.84 0.36
C GLY A 19 38.02 11.46 1.45
N GLY A 20 37.96 10.16 1.77
CA GLY A 20 37.21 9.64 2.89
C GLY A 20 37.53 10.44 4.16
N PRO A 21 36.54 10.62 5.06
CA PRO A 21 36.71 11.43 6.25
C PRO A 21 37.98 11.01 7.01
N ASP A 22 38.77 12.00 7.42
CA ASP A 22 39.97 11.81 8.25
C ASP A 22 39.68 10.75 9.31
N PRO A 23 40.45 9.64 9.38
CA PRO A 23 40.18 8.56 10.31
C PRO A 23 40.14 9.02 11.77
N GLU A 24 40.88 10.07 12.15
CA GLU A 24 40.76 10.65 13.50
C GLU A 24 39.41 11.35 13.70
N PHE A 25 38.90 12.02 12.67
CA PHE A 25 37.58 12.63 12.70
C PHE A 25 36.47 11.56 12.67
N ALA A 26 36.65 10.48 11.90
CA ALA A 26 35.73 9.35 11.87
C ALA A 26 35.67 8.62 13.21
N ASP A 27 36.82 8.43 13.88
CA ASP A 27 36.89 7.84 15.22
C ASP A 27 36.30 8.77 16.28
N LEU A 28 36.50 10.09 16.17
CA LEU A 28 35.90 11.07 17.07
C LEU A 28 34.38 11.12 16.90
N LEU A 29 33.88 11.13 15.65
CA LEU A 29 32.45 11.02 15.36
C LEU A 29 31.89 9.68 15.85
N GLY A 30 32.61 8.58 15.68
CA GLY A 30 32.27 7.26 16.23
C GLY A 30 32.17 7.27 17.76
N GLY A 31 33.11 7.94 18.44
CA GLY A 31 33.11 8.11 19.90
C GLY A 31 31.95 8.97 20.41
N VAL A 32 31.63 10.07 19.73
CA VAL A 32 30.51 10.95 20.08
C VAL A 32 29.18 10.25 19.83
N THR A 33 28.99 9.63 18.66
CA THR A 33 27.76 8.89 18.32
C THR A 33 27.53 7.73 19.28
N THR A 34 28.54 6.92 19.61
CA THR A 34 28.38 5.82 20.56
C THR A 34 28.10 6.27 21.99
N THR A 35 28.61 7.44 22.39
CA THR A 35 28.35 8.01 23.72
C THR A 35 26.94 8.60 23.79
N VAL A 36 26.53 9.35 22.76
CA VAL A 36 25.16 9.87 22.61
C VAL A 36 24.14 8.73 22.52
N ASP A 37 24.40 7.69 21.73
CA ASP A 37 23.52 6.52 21.63
C ASP A 37 23.43 5.76 22.97
N ARG A 38 24.52 5.68 23.73
CA ARG A 38 24.52 5.04 25.06
C ARG A 38 23.74 5.85 26.09
N GLU A 39 23.89 7.17 26.08
CA GLU A 39 23.11 8.08 26.92
C GLU A 39 21.63 8.07 26.53
N LEU A 40 21.32 8.08 25.23
CA LEU A 40 19.95 7.99 24.70
C LEU A 40 19.30 6.63 24.96
N ALA A 41 20.07 5.53 24.93
CA ALA A 41 19.57 4.20 25.26
C ALA A 41 19.31 4.03 26.76
N GLY A 42 20.04 4.77 27.63
CA GLY A 42 19.86 4.76 29.08
C GLY A 42 18.80 5.74 29.59
N ALA A 43 18.63 6.87 28.92
CA ALA A 43 17.62 7.87 29.23
C ALA A 43 16.26 7.38 28.75
N ASN A 44 15.50 6.77 29.66
CA ASN A 44 14.10 6.39 29.45
C ASN A 44 13.16 7.62 29.48
N VAL A 45 13.62 8.74 28.94
CA VAL A 45 12.90 10.00 28.90
C VAL A 45 12.25 10.11 27.51
N PRO A 46 10.91 10.13 27.41
CA PRO A 46 10.26 10.35 26.13
C PRO A 46 10.71 11.69 25.57
N TRP A 47 11.09 11.72 24.30
CA TRP A 47 11.50 12.95 23.62
C TRP A 47 10.29 13.89 23.55
N ASP A 48 10.34 14.97 24.33
CA ASP A 48 9.32 16.01 24.30
C ASP A 48 9.65 17.00 23.18
N PHE A 49 9.05 16.75 22.00
CA PHE A 49 9.26 17.58 20.81
C PHE A 49 8.85 19.04 21.04
N ALA A 50 7.81 19.28 21.84
CA ALA A 50 7.38 20.62 22.21
C ALA A 50 8.46 21.32 23.05
N ALA A 51 9.08 20.60 24.00
CA ALA A 51 10.20 21.15 24.79
C ALA A 51 11.43 21.49 23.93
N VAL A 52 11.73 20.71 22.90
CA VAL A 52 12.83 20.99 21.95
C VAL A 52 12.54 22.26 21.16
N LEU A 53 11.33 22.41 20.60
CA LEU A 53 10.94 23.60 19.85
C LEU A 53 10.84 24.84 20.75
N ALA A 54 10.35 24.70 21.98
CA ALA A 54 10.35 25.79 22.96
C ALA A 54 11.78 26.27 23.27
N ARG A 55 12.74 25.35 23.38
CA ARG A 55 14.16 25.69 23.55
C ARG A 55 14.75 26.36 22.30
N ALA A 56 14.42 25.88 21.11
CA ALA A 56 14.86 26.48 19.85
C ALA A 56 14.31 27.91 19.68
N HIS A 57 13.03 28.15 20.01
CA HIS A 57 12.42 29.48 20.04
C HIS A 57 13.14 30.44 21.00
N ALA A 58 13.58 29.94 22.16
CA ALA A 58 14.34 30.76 23.12
C ALA A 58 15.74 31.16 22.61
N LEU A 59 16.31 30.40 21.67
CA LEU A 59 17.62 30.68 21.07
C LEU A 59 17.49 31.57 19.82
N ASP A 60 16.50 31.29 18.96
CA ASP A 60 16.25 32.04 17.73
C ASP A 60 14.74 32.20 17.48
N PRO A 61 14.16 33.32 17.94
CA PRO A 61 12.73 33.59 17.77
C PRO A 61 12.31 33.86 16.32
N GLU A 62 13.24 34.27 15.45
CA GLU A 62 12.93 34.59 14.05
C GLU A 62 12.76 33.32 13.22
N GLN A 63 13.61 32.31 13.44
CA GLN A 63 13.51 31.02 12.76
C GLN A 63 12.43 30.10 13.35
N PHE A 64 12.18 30.19 14.65
CA PHE A 64 11.21 29.35 15.35
C PHE A 64 10.11 30.21 15.96
N PRO A 65 9.13 30.70 15.17
CA PRO A 65 8.04 31.50 15.70
C PRO A 65 7.24 30.74 16.76
N ARG A 66 6.68 31.50 17.71
CA ARG A 66 5.92 30.96 18.86
C ARG A 66 4.71 30.10 18.44
N GLU A 67 4.17 30.34 17.25
CA GLU A 67 3.05 29.56 16.71
C GLU A 67 3.45 28.09 16.44
N LEU A 68 4.69 27.82 16.01
CA LEU A 68 5.20 26.46 15.83
C LEU A 68 5.32 25.70 17.16
N VAL A 69 5.72 26.40 18.23
CA VAL A 69 5.78 25.81 19.57
C VAL A 69 4.37 25.44 20.03
N ARG A 70 3.40 26.33 19.83
CA ARG A 70 1.99 26.08 20.19
C ARG A 70 1.39 24.94 19.36
N GLU A 71 1.69 24.86 18.06
CA GLU A 71 1.24 23.76 17.20
C GLU A 71 1.81 22.42 17.67
N ALA A 72 3.08 22.38 18.06
CA ALA A 72 3.72 21.19 18.60
C ALA A 72 3.21 20.77 19.98
N GLU A 73 2.82 21.73 20.83
CA GLU A 73 2.15 21.47 22.12
C GLU A 73 0.73 20.90 21.94
N LEU A 74 0.04 21.28 20.86
CA LEU A 74 -1.30 20.80 20.53
C LEU A 74 -1.31 19.47 19.78
N ALA A 75 -0.22 19.15 19.08
CA ALA A 75 -0.05 17.83 18.48
C ALA A 75 0.09 16.79 19.60
N GLU A 76 -0.72 15.73 19.55
CA GLU A 76 -0.59 14.61 20.48
C GLU A 76 0.87 14.11 20.52
N PRO A 77 1.41 13.73 21.69
CA PRO A 77 2.80 13.33 21.82
C PRO A 77 3.11 12.25 20.80
N VAL A 78 4.06 12.52 19.91
CA VAL A 78 4.50 11.59 18.88
C VAL A 78 5.13 10.40 19.59
N VAL A 79 4.32 9.37 19.87
CA VAL A 79 4.79 8.12 20.42
C VAL A 79 5.78 7.56 19.42
N SER A 80 7.05 7.48 19.81
CA SER A 80 8.08 6.84 19.00
C SER A 80 7.58 5.44 18.62
N LEU A 81 7.37 5.20 17.33
CA LEU A 81 7.00 3.88 16.80
C LEU A 81 8.04 2.83 17.20
N ASP A 82 9.28 3.23 17.46
CA ASP A 82 10.34 2.36 17.97
C ASP A 82 10.16 1.99 19.45
N GLN A 83 9.65 2.89 20.29
CA GLN A 83 9.25 2.55 21.66
C GLN A 83 8.04 1.61 21.67
N GLN A 84 7.05 1.83 20.80
CA GLN A 84 5.94 0.89 20.63
C GLN A 84 6.40 -0.46 20.07
N ARG A 85 7.34 -0.49 19.12
CA ARG A 85 7.95 -1.73 18.59
C ARG A 85 8.79 -2.45 19.64
N ARG A 86 9.49 -1.74 20.53
CA ARG A 86 10.25 -2.33 21.64
C ARG A 86 9.34 -2.87 22.74
N ALA A 87 8.27 -2.15 23.09
CA ALA A 87 7.25 -2.62 24.03
C ALA A 87 6.44 -3.81 23.49
N ARG A 88 6.29 -3.92 22.17
CA ARG A 88 5.66 -5.06 21.47
C ARG A 88 6.67 -6.04 20.85
N ARG A 89 7.91 -6.11 21.34
CA ARG A 89 8.80 -7.22 20.92
C ARG A 89 8.21 -8.52 21.43
N VAL A 90 7.51 -9.20 20.53
CA VAL A 90 7.12 -10.61 20.62
C VAL A 90 8.38 -11.38 20.99
N THR A 91 8.50 -11.75 22.27
CA THR A 91 9.63 -12.54 22.76
C THR A 91 9.55 -13.94 22.18
N ARG A 92 10.67 -14.65 22.11
CA ARG A 92 10.74 -16.04 21.63
C ARG A 92 9.79 -16.98 22.38
N ASP A 93 9.39 -16.60 23.59
CA ASP A 93 8.48 -17.34 24.46
C ASP A 93 7.00 -16.95 24.28
N ASP A 94 6.67 -16.09 23.32
CA ASP A 94 5.28 -15.72 23.00
C ASP A 94 4.59 -16.87 22.24
N GLU A 95 3.44 -17.29 22.73
CA GLU A 95 2.61 -18.36 22.15
C GLU A 95 2.20 -18.05 20.70
N ALA A 96 2.02 -16.76 20.37
CA ALA A 96 1.76 -16.33 19.00
C ALA A 96 2.96 -16.55 18.06
N PHE A 97 4.18 -16.40 18.57
CA PHE A 97 5.40 -16.71 17.80
C PHE A 97 5.57 -18.22 17.62
N ALA A 98 5.29 -19.00 18.67
CA ALA A 98 5.32 -20.46 18.59
C ALA A 98 4.33 -20.99 17.52
N ALA A 99 3.14 -20.39 17.42
CA ALA A 99 2.15 -20.74 16.39
C ALA A 99 2.67 -20.44 14.96
N ILE A 100 3.30 -19.28 14.75
CA ILE A 100 3.89 -18.92 13.44
C ILE A 100 5.04 -19.88 13.08
N VAL A 101 5.90 -20.21 14.04
CA VAL A 101 7.02 -21.15 13.82
C VAL A 101 6.51 -22.57 13.52
N ALA A 102 5.44 -23.01 14.18
CA ALA A 102 4.81 -24.30 13.91
C ALA A 102 4.21 -24.35 12.49
N ASP A 103 3.56 -23.28 12.04
CA ASP A 103 2.96 -23.17 10.70
C ASP A 103 4.05 -23.23 9.60
N VAL A 104 5.12 -22.45 9.77
CA VAL A 104 6.27 -22.46 8.84
C VAL A 104 6.95 -23.83 8.79
N ARG A 105 7.00 -24.55 9.91
CA ARG A 105 7.57 -25.91 9.97
C ARG A 105 6.69 -26.93 9.24
N ALA A 106 5.38 -26.87 9.43
CA ALA A 106 4.42 -27.73 8.74
C ALA A 106 4.50 -27.55 7.21
N ASP A 107 4.60 -26.31 6.75
CA ASP A 107 4.80 -25.98 5.33
C ASP A 107 6.13 -26.54 4.79
N ALA A 108 7.22 -26.45 5.56
CA ALA A 108 8.52 -26.98 5.16
C ALA A 108 8.53 -28.51 5.08
N GLU A 109 7.84 -29.19 6.00
CA GLU A 109 7.69 -30.66 6.00
C GLU A 109 6.83 -31.13 4.82
N LEU A 110 5.75 -30.40 4.50
CA LEU A 110 4.91 -30.67 3.34
C LEU A 110 5.68 -30.50 2.01
N ASP A 111 6.45 -29.42 1.87
CA ASP A 111 7.31 -29.17 0.71
C ASP A 111 8.40 -30.26 0.57
N ALA A 112 9.01 -30.68 1.68
CA ALA A 112 9.96 -31.80 1.68
C ALA A 112 9.30 -33.12 1.24
N ALA A 113 8.08 -33.42 1.70
CA ALA A 113 7.33 -34.60 1.29
C ALA A 113 6.98 -34.56 -0.21
N LEU A 114 6.54 -33.41 -0.74
CA LEU A 114 6.23 -33.23 -2.16
C LEU A 114 7.48 -33.45 -3.04
N ARG A 115 8.66 -32.98 -2.61
CA ARG A 115 9.92 -33.24 -3.31
C ARG A 115 10.31 -34.72 -3.30
N MET A 116 10.08 -35.44 -2.20
CA MET A 116 10.31 -36.89 -2.16
C MET A 116 9.44 -37.67 -3.15
N HIS A 117 8.27 -37.13 -3.50
CA HIS A 117 7.36 -37.73 -4.49
C HIS A 117 7.55 -37.20 -5.92
N GLY A 118 8.64 -36.47 -6.19
CA GLY A 118 8.98 -36.01 -7.54
C GLY A 118 8.09 -34.88 -8.06
N VAL A 119 7.32 -34.23 -7.20
CA VAL A 119 6.56 -33.01 -7.55
C VAL A 119 7.55 -31.84 -7.53
N PRO A 120 7.82 -31.17 -8.67
CA PRO A 120 8.70 -30.02 -8.69
C PRO A 120 8.07 -28.89 -7.87
N ALA A 121 8.83 -28.35 -6.90
CA ALA A 121 8.39 -27.24 -6.08
C ALA A 121 8.08 -26.04 -7.01
N GLY A 122 6.79 -25.74 -7.16
CA GLY A 122 6.35 -24.55 -7.88
C GLY A 122 6.77 -23.27 -7.13
N PRO A 123 6.81 -22.11 -7.81
CA PRO A 123 7.09 -20.84 -7.15
C PRO A 123 6.08 -20.61 -6.01
N ARG A 124 6.65 -20.34 -4.83
CA ARG A 124 6.00 -20.26 -3.52
C ARG A 124 4.93 -19.17 -3.50
N ALA A 125 3.66 -19.53 -3.32
CA ALA A 125 2.60 -18.61 -2.94
C ALA A 125 2.51 -18.52 -1.40
N PRO A 126 2.17 -17.36 -0.79
CA PRO A 126 2.03 -17.26 0.66
C PRO A 126 0.78 -18.01 1.17
N ALA A 127 0.98 -18.81 2.22
CA ALA A 127 0.03 -19.75 2.81
C ALA A 127 -1.26 -19.08 3.33
N ALA A 128 -2.41 -19.74 3.12
CA ALA A 128 -3.67 -19.51 3.81
C ALA A 128 -4.30 -20.84 4.23
N ALA A 129 -4.59 -20.93 5.52
CA ALA A 129 -5.71 -21.57 6.20
C ALA A 129 -5.93 -23.09 6.00
N THR A 130 -5.87 -23.75 7.15
CA THR A 130 -6.25 -25.13 7.51
C THR A 130 -7.51 -25.71 6.84
N PRO A 131 -7.54 -27.01 6.53
CA PRO A 131 -8.71 -27.70 5.99
C PRO A 131 -9.78 -28.02 7.06
N GLU A 132 -11.04 -27.68 6.78
CA GLU A 132 -12.21 -28.08 7.59
C GLU A 132 -12.50 -29.59 7.51
N PRO A 133 -13.06 -30.21 8.59
CA PRO A 133 -13.44 -31.61 8.60
C PRO A 133 -14.65 -31.91 7.71
N PRO A 134 -14.78 -33.14 7.16
CA PRO A 134 -15.81 -33.46 6.19
C PRO A 134 -17.22 -33.42 6.80
N PRO A 135 -18.23 -32.91 6.06
CA PRO A 135 -19.57 -32.74 6.59
C PRO A 135 -20.28 -34.08 6.82
N SER A 136 -20.90 -34.18 8.00
CA SER A 136 -21.70 -35.34 8.40
C SER A 136 -22.92 -35.52 7.48
N ARG A 137 -23.25 -36.79 7.19
CA ARG A 137 -24.27 -37.20 6.20
C ARG A 137 -25.68 -36.64 6.48
N TRP A 138 -25.95 -36.15 7.69
CA TRP A 138 -27.25 -35.60 8.06
C TRP A 138 -27.53 -34.22 7.45
N ARG A 139 -26.49 -33.41 7.16
CA ARG A 139 -26.66 -32.07 6.55
C ARG A 139 -27.05 -32.11 5.07
N ARG A 140 -26.81 -33.22 4.36
CA ARG A 140 -27.24 -33.36 2.96
C ARG A 140 -28.76 -33.44 2.78
N GLY A 141 -29.50 -33.92 3.80
CA GLY A 141 -30.96 -33.91 3.77
C GLY A 141 -31.58 -32.52 3.93
N LEU A 142 -30.97 -31.67 4.75
CA LEU A 142 -31.47 -30.32 5.05
C LEU A 142 -31.22 -29.33 3.91
N VAL A 143 -30.08 -29.45 3.21
CA VAL A 143 -29.77 -28.56 2.06
C VAL A 143 -30.72 -28.78 0.88
N GLY A 144 -31.20 -30.00 0.67
CA GLY A 144 -32.17 -30.30 -0.39
C GLY A 144 -33.53 -29.62 -0.19
N VAL A 145 -34.00 -29.51 1.06
CA VAL A 145 -35.29 -28.88 1.39
C VAL A 145 -35.22 -27.36 1.26
N VAL A 146 -34.09 -26.74 1.66
CA VAL A 146 -33.89 -25.28 1.56
C VAL A 146 -33.75 -24.83 0.11
N ALA A 147 -33.05 -25.60 -0.74
CA ALA A 147 -32.90 -25.26 -2.15
C ALA A 147 -34.24 -25.27 -2.91
N LEU A 148 -35.16 -26.18 -2.56
CA LEU A 148 -36.48 -26.26 -3.19
C LEU A 148 -37.39 -25.10 -2.75
N ALA A 149 -37.32 -24.66 -1.49
CA ALA A 149 -38.05 -23.48 -1.01
C ALA A 149 -37.56 -22.18 -1.66
N ALA A 150 -36.24 -22.04 -1.87
CA ALA A 150 -35.67 -20.88 -2.55
C ALA A 150 -36.10 -20.79 -4.03
N ALA A 151 -36.16 -21.92 -4.74
CA ALA A 151 -36.60 -21.96 -6.13
C ALA A 151 -38.08 -21.53 -6.31
N VAL A 152 -38.95 -21.88 -5.36
CA VAL A 152 -40.36 -21.46 -5.37
C VAL A 152 -40.49 -19.95 -5.13
N LEU A 153 -39.71 -19.39 -4.21
CA LEU A 153 -39.74 -17.95 -3.93
C LEU A 153 -39.24 -17.11 -5.11
N VAL A 154 -38.21 -17.58 -5.83
CA VAL A 154 -37.71 -16.91 -7.05
C VAL A 154 -38.74 -16.99 -8.18
N GLY A 155 -39.42 -18.14 -8.35
CA GLY A 155 -40.46 -18.30 -9.37
C GLY A 155 -41.66 -17.36 -9.17
N VAL A 156 -42.10 -17.17 -7.91
CA VAL A 156 -43.22 -16.27 -7.60
C VAL A 156 -42.80 -14.79 -7.67
N GLY A 157 -41.59 -14.45 -7.21
CA GLY A 157 -41.10 -13.06 -7.23
C GLY A 157 -40.86 -12.49 -8.63
N VAL A 158 -40.45 -13.32 -9.59
CA VAL A 158 -40.24 -12.87 -11.00
C VAL A 158 -41.57 -12.54 -11.69
N LEU A 159 -42.67 -13.21 -11.32
CA LEU A 159 -43.97 -12.96 -11.95
C LEU A 159 -44.59 -11.62 -11.52
N GLU A 160 -44.42 -11.21 -10.25
CA GLU A 160 -44.93 -9.93 -9.75
C GLU A 160 -44.03 -8.74 -10.14
N GLY A 161 -42.70 -8.94 -10.22
CA GLY A 161 -41.76 -7.87 -10.59
C GLY A 161 -41.97 -7.33 -12.01
N VAL A 162 -42.38 -8.18 -12.97
CA VAL A 162 -42.60 -7.77 -14.36
C VAL A 162 -43.85 -6.88 -14.49
N GLN A 163 -44.90 -7.10 -13.68
CA GLN A 163 -46.11 -6.26 -13.71
C GLN A 163 -45.88 -4.87 -13.08
N TYR A 164 -45.02 -4.79 -12.08
CA TYR A 164 -44.67 -3.52 -11.42
C TYR A 164 -43.84 -2.59 -12.33
N VAL A 165 -42.92 -3.15 -13.12
CA VAL A 165 -42.09 -2.36 -14.05
C VAL A 165 -42.91 -1.84 -15.24
N GLN A 166 -43.87 -2.61 -15.75
CA GLN A 166 -44.69 -2.17 -16.88
C GLN A 166 -45.69 -1.07 -16.53
N THR A 167 -46.18 -1.01 -15.30
CA THR A 167 -47.11 0.04 -14.85
C THR A 167 -46.39 1.37 -14.62
N ARG A 168 -45.14 1.35 -14.12
CA ARG A 168 -44.36 2.57 -13.85
C ARG A 168 -43.89 3.28 -15.13
N MET A 169 -43.55 2.54 -16.18
CA MET A 169 -43.13 3.16 -17.47
C MET A 169 -44.27 3.85 -18.24
N ARG A 170 -45.54 3.59 -17.89
CA ARG A 170 -46.69 4.19 -18.58
C ARG A 170 -47.15 5.52 -17.99
N THR A 171 -46.83 5.82 -16.74
CA THR A 171 -47.28 7.06 -16.07
C THR A 171 -46.23 8.17 -16.03
N ASP A 172 -44.93 7.86 -16.15
CA ASP A 172 -43.86 8.87 -16.04
C ASP A 172 -43.41 9.47 -17.39
N GLY A 173 -43.96 8.99 -18.52
CA GLY A 173 -43.58 9.44 -19.87
C GLY A 173 -44.15 10.80 -20.32
N ASP A 174 -45.25 11.24 -19.73
CA ASP A 174 -45.98 12.45 -20.18
C ASP A 174 -45.79 13.68 -19.26
N ALA A 175 -45.06 13.56 -18.15
CA ALA A 175 -44.91 14.66 -17.18
C ALA A 175 -43.67 15.55 -17.40
N ALA A 176 -42.79 15.24 -18.35
CA ALA A 176 -41.47 15.88 -18.47
C ALA A 176 -41.39 17.10 -19.41
N LEU A 177 -42.50 17.58 -19.99
CA LEU A 177 -42.47 18.65 -21.02
C LEU A 177 -43.12 20.00 -20.64
N HIS A 178 -43.61 20.18 -19.40
CA HIS A 178 -44.25 21.44 -19.01
C HIS A 178 -43.81 21.94 -17.62
N GLN A 179 -42.54 22.31 -17.45
CA GLN A 179 -42.17 23.15 -16.31
C GLN A 179 -40.96 24.03 -16.60
N GLY A 180 -41.21 25.05 -17.42
CA GLY A 180 -40.27 26.15 -17.67
C GLY A 180 -41.02 27.46 -17.80
N ASP A 181 -41.56 27.99 -16.70
CA ASP A 181 -41.92 29.40 -16.63
C ASP A 181 -41.74 29.96 -15.19
N ARG A 182 -40.86 30.97 -15.12
CA ARG A 182 -40.79 32.11 -14.18
C ARG A 182 -40.85 31.87 -12.67
N SER A 183 -39.72 32.12 -12.01
CA SER A 183 -39.66 33.00 -10.84
C SER A 183 -38.27 33.64 -10.70
N SER A 184 -38.22 34.91 -11.07
CA SER A 184 -37.11 35.84 -10.88
C SER A 184 -37.05 36.28 -9.41
N VAL A 185 -35.95 35.94 -8.72
CA VAL A 185 -35.52 36.61 -7.50
C VAL A 185 -34.34 37.52 -7.87
N PRO A 186 -34.31 38.81 -7.46
CA PRO A 186 -33.21 39.71 -7.80
C PRO A 186 -31.94 39.27 -7.06
N GLN A 187 -30.84 39.06 -7.80
CA GLN A 187 -29.51 38.97 -7.20
C GLN A 187 -29.05 40.36 -6.79
N GLU A 188 -28.81 40.52 -5.48
CA GLU A 188 -28.09 41.63 -4.89
C GLU A 188 -26.61 41.53 -5.31
N GLN A 189 -26.22 42.38 -6.26
CA GLN A 189 -24.83 42.52 -6.70
C GLN A 189 -24.02 43.22 -5.62
N ALA A 190 -23.10 42.49 -4.99
CA ALA A 190 -22.00 43.08 -4.23
C ALA A 190 -21.08 43.82 -5.21
N VAL A 191 -21.16 45.15 -5.18
CA VAL A 191 -20.19 46.05 -5.80
C VAL A 191 -18.87 45.89 -5.06
N ILE A 192 -17.86 45.33 -5.73
CA ILE A 192 -16.47 45.36 -5.29
C ILE A 192 -15.93 46.73 -5.67
N ASP A 193 -15.61 47.53 -4.65
CA ASP A 193 -15.00 48.85 -4.77
C ASP A 193 -13.49 48.65 -5.02
N ASP A 194 -13.06 48.81 -6.27
CA ASP A 194 -11.65 48.79 -6.68
C ASP A 194 -10.96 50.08 -6.21
N THR A 195 -10.46 50.08 -4.98
CA THR A 195 -9.53 51.11 -4.49
C THR A 195 -8.09 50.65 -4.69
N PRO A 196 -7.25 51.35 -5.49
CA PRO A 196 -5.86 50.95 -5.71
C PRO A 196 -5.00 51.36 -4.51
N GLU A 197 -4.69 50.42 -3.61
CA GLU A 197 -3.64 50.61 -2.61
C GLU A 197 -2.25 50.40 -3.23
N ALA A 198 -1.43 51.44 -3.10
CA ALA A 198 -0.07 51.52 -3.58
C ALA A 198 0.84 50.44 -2.94
N THR A 199 1.31 49.52 -3.77
CA THR A 199 2.31 48.52 -3.39
C THR A 199 3.65 49.20 -3.11
N THR A 200 4.03 49.28 -1.83
CA THR A 200 5.37 49.69 -1.41
C THR A 200 6.31 48.48 -1.55
N ARG A 201 7.20 48.55 -2.54
CA ARG A 201 8.16 47.50 -2.93
C ARG A 201 9.32 47.44 -1.92
N ALA A 202 9.45 46.34 -1.20
CA ALA A 202 10.60 46.08 -0.32
C ALA A 202 11.87 45.70 -1.12
N PRO A 203 13.09 46.05 -0.64
CA PRO A 203 14.34 45.83 -1.35
C PRO A 203 14.81 44.37 -1.31
N ARG A 204 15.28 43.87 -2.47
CA ARG A 204 15.84 42.53 -2.70
C ARG A 204 17.25 42.45 -2.09
N ARG A 205 17.48 41.51 -1.17
CA ARG A 205 18.77 41.30 -0.47
C ARG A 205 19.68 40.38 -1.30
N GLU A 206 20.90 40.83 -1.56
CA GLU A 206 21.96 40.10 -2.28
C GLU A 206 22.52 38.93 -1.47
N ARG A 207 22.88 37.86 -2.18
CA ARG A 207 23.41 36.59 -1.65
C ARG A 207 24.96 36.64 -1.66
N PRO A 208 25.67 36.33 -0.56
CA PRO A 208 27.14 36.40 -0.54
C PRO A 208 27.79 35.23 -1.31
N ALA A 209 28.92 35.53 -1.96
CA ALA A 209 29.73 34.60 -2.74
C ALA A 209 30.58 33.67 -1.87
N ALA A 210 30.75 32.43 -2.33
CA ALA A 210 31.59 31.41 -1.68
C ALA A 210 33.07 31.56 -2.08
N PRO A 211 34.03 31.23 -1.18
CA PRO A 211 35.45 31.39 -1.46
C PRO A 211 36.06 30.18 -2.19
N GLU A 212 36.99 30.51 -3.08
CA GLU A 212 37.80 29.67 -3.95
C GLU A 212 39.06 29.21 -3.18
N LEU A 213 39.44 27.93 -3.28
CA LEU A 213 40.56 27.36 -2.52
C LEU A 213 41.59 26.74 -3.48
N GLU A 214 42.83 27.22 -3.35
CA GLU A 214 43.99 26.94 -4.20
C GLU A 214 44.61 25.56 -4.00
N ASP A 215 45.15 25.05 -5.12
CA ASP A 215 45.92 23.82 -5.29
C ASP A 215 47.22 23.78 -4.47
N ALA A 216 47.41 22.70 -3.70
CA ALA A 216 48.69 22.36 -3.08
C ALA A 216 49.19 20.98 -3.56
N LYS A 217 50.26 21.03 -4.34
CA LYS A 217 51.00 19.93 -4.98
C LYS A 217 51.89 19.18 -3.98
N VAL A 218 51.73 17.86 -3.81
CA VAL A 218 52.63 17.01 -3.00
C VAL A 218 52.82 15.62 -3.65
N PRO A 219 54.02 15.00 -3.56
CA PRO A 219 54.53 14.05 -4.54
C PRO A 219 54.36 12.57 -4.16
N ALA A 220 54.51 11.72 -5.18
CA ALA A 220 54.27 10.28 -5.18
C ALA A 220 55.34 9.43 -4.45
N PRO A 221 54.92 8.33 -3.78
CA PRO A 221 55.81 7.20 -3.52
C PRO A 221 55.23 5.83 -3.97
N GLU A 222 56.06 5.17 -4.78
CA GLU A 222 56.42 3.74 -4.89
C GLU A 222 55.56 2.66 -4.20
N LEU A 223 54.96 1.80 -5.05
CA LEU A 223 54.15 0.61 -4.73
C LEU A 223 55.00 -0.63 -4.44
N ALA A 224 54.66 -1.36 -3.37
CA ALA A 224 55.12 -2.72 -3.11
C ALA A 224 53.94 -3.71 -3.20
N ALA A 225 54.13 -4.78 -3.98
CA ALA A 225 53.14 -5.82 -4.28
C ALA A 225 53.06 -6.90 -3.18
N ALA A 226 51.86 -7.46 -2.98
CA ALA A 226 51.57 -8.58 -2.09
C ALA A 226 50.79 -9.70 -2.82
N PRO A 227 50.86 -10.96 -2.33
CA PRO A 227 50.87 -12.15 -3.18
C PRO A 227 49.54 -12.95 -3.22
N VAL A 228 49.41 -13.72 -4.31
CA VAL A 228 48.28 -14.60 -4.66
C VAL A 228 48.44 -15.98 -4.02
N GLU A 229 47.38 -16.50 -3.38
CA GLU A 229 47.29 -17.90 -2.91
C GLU A 229 46.51 -18.82 -3.87
N PRO A 230 46.81 -20.15 -3.92
CA PRO A 230 46.33 -21.03 -4.98
C PRO A 230 45.25 -22.04 -4.58
N SER A 231 44.38 -22.30 -5.58
CA SER A 231 43.81 -23.59 -6.01
C SER A 231 43.26 -24.60 -5.00
N ARG A 232 41.94 -24.81 -5.07
CA ARG A 232 41.26 -26.05 -4.65
C ARG A 232 40.60 -26.77 -5.83
N THR A 233 40.60 -28.08 -5.68
CA THR A 233 40.58 -29.16 -6.68
C THR A 233 39.22 -29.35 -7.37
N ARG A 234 39.26 -29.50 -8.69
CA ARG A 234 38.14 -29.76 -9.61
C ARG A 234 37.90 -31.28 -9.73
N PRO A 235 36.70 -31.81 -9.42
CA PRO A 235 36.37 -33.21 -9.69
C PRO A 235 36.10 -33.45 -11.18
N GLU A 236 36.57 -34.58 -11.70
CA GLU A 236 36.45 -34.98 -13.11
C GLU A 236 35.01 -35.36 -13.52
N PRO A 237 34.62 -35.09 -14.78
CA PRO A 237 33.29 -35.37 -15.30
C PRO A 237 33.13 -36.83 -15.77
N ASN A 238 32.07 -37.49 -15.28
CA ASN A 238 31.66 -38.83 -15.70
C ASN A 238 31.06 -38.81 -17.12
N PRO A 239 31.64 -39.51 -18.11
CA PRO A 239 31.13 -39.52 -19.48
C PRO A 239 30.13 -40.66 -19.69
N SER A 240 29.06 -40.36 -20.44
CA SER A 240 28.17 -41.33 -21.14
C SER A 240 26.86 -41.73 -20.47
N ARG A 241 25.92 -40.78 -20.40
CA ARG A 241 24.52 -41.03 -20.79
C ARG A 241 24.06 -39.90 -21.69
N ARG A 242 24.01 -40.14 -23.00
CA ARG A 242 23.42 -39.20 -23.95
C ARG A 242 21.93 -39.07 -23.62
N PRO A 243 21.46 -37.92 -23.10
CA PRO A 243 20.03 -37.73 -22.87
C PRO A 243 19.34 -37.71 -24.23
N LYS A 244 18.40 -38.63 -24.42
CA LYS A 244 17.49 -38.65 -25.57
C LYS A 244 16.67 -37.37 -25.45
N VAL A 245 17.02 -36.35 -26.23
CA VAL A 245 16.32 -35.06 -26.29
C VAL A 245 14.93 -35.36 -26.85
N ALA A 246 13.98 -35.59 -25.96
CA ALA A 246 12.57 -35.66 -26.32
C ALA A 246 12.20 -34.27 -26.83
N LEU A 247 11.82 -34.18 -28.11
CA LEU A 247 11.27 -32.96 -28.69
C LEU A 247 10.12 -32.49 -27.80
N ARG A 248 10.35 -31.38 -27.11
CA ARG A 248 9.38 -30.73 -26.24
C ARG A 248 8.25 -30.23 -27.15
N PRO A 249 6.99 -30.66 -26.96
CA PRO A 249 5.89 -30.19 -27.80
C PRO A 249 5.77 -28.67 -27.66
N GLU A 250 5.89 -27.97 -28.79
CA GLU A 250 6.12 -26.52 -28.89
C GLU A 250 4.87 -25.65 -28.69
N SER A 251 3.76 -26.19 -28.19
CA SER A 251 2.49 -25.45 -28.16
C SER A 251 1.55 -25.88 -27.03
N ALA A 252 2.04 -25.95 -25.79
CA ALA A 252 1.12 -26.03 -24.65
C ALA A 252 0.59 -24.62 -24.38
N GLU A 253 -0.73 -24.45 -24.42
CA GLU A 253 -1.37 -23.21 -23.96
C GLU A 253 -0.97 -22.93 -22.51
N PRO A 254 -0.74 -21.64 -22.15
CA PRO A 254 -0.35 -21.29 -20.79
C PRO A 254 -1.43 -21.74 -19.80
N SER A 255 -0.98 -22.36 -18.72
CA SER A 255 -1.84 -22.75 -17.62
C SER A 255 -2.60 -21.55 -17.03
N LEU A 256 -3.70 -21.80 -16.35
CA LEU A 256 -4.45 -20.72 -15.67
C LEU A 256 -3.57 -19.96 -14.67
N ALA A 257 -2.71 -20.66 -13.94
CA ALA A 257 -1.78 -20.06 -12.99
C ALA A 257 -0.77 -19.13 -13.68
N GLU A 258 -0.19 -19.55 -14.81
CA GLU A 258 0.71 -18.70 -15.60
C GLU A 258 -0.01 -17.46 -16.16
N ARG A 259 -1.26 -17.61 -16.62
CA ARG A 259 -2.07 -16.47 -17.08
C ARG A 259 -2.38 -15.47 -15.96
N LEU A 260 -2.72 -15.95 -14.77
CA LEU A 260 -2.95 -15.10 -13.60
C LEU A 260 -1.68 -14.38 -13.16
N ALA A 261 -0.55 -15.09 -13.11
CA ALA A 261 0.75 -14.50 -12.76
C ALA A 261 1.22 -13.46 -13.79
N ALA A 262 0.97 -13.70 -15.08
CA ALA A 262 1.27 -12.74 -16.14
C ALA A 262 0.43 -11.47 -15.99
N LEU A 263 -0.89 -11.59 -15.78
CA LEU A 263 -1.77 -10.43 -15.55
C LEU A 263 -1.36 -9.61 -14.32
N ASP A 264 -1.00 -10.27 -13.24
CA ASP A 264 -0.54 -9.61 -12.01
C ASP A 264 0.77 -8.84 -12.25
N GLY A 265 1.75 -9.48 -12.90
CA GLY A 265 3.02 -8.85 -13.25
C GLY A 265 2.86 -7.66 -14.21
N GLU A 266 2.00 -7.78 -15.20
CA GLU A 266 1.67 -6.71 -16.15
C GLU A 266 0.96 -5.53 -15.47
N ALA A 267 0.01 -5.80 -14.56
CA ALA A 267 -0.70 -4.77 -13.80
C ALA A 267 0.29 -3.94 -12.95
N HIS A 268 1.18 -4.61 -12.22
CA HIS A 268 2.19 -3.96 -11.39
C HIS A 268 3.28 -3.25 -12.22
N ALA A 269 3.63 -3.78 -13.39
CA ALA A 269 4.53 -3.10 -14.31
C ALA A 269 3.92 -1.78 -14.82
N ALA A 270 2.65 -1.81 -15.25
CA ALA A 270 1.92 -0.62 -15.69
C ALA A 270 1.78 0.42 -14.57
N TRP A 271 1.48 -0.02 -13.35
CA TRP A 271 1.42 0.88 -12.18
C TRP A 271 2.78 1.55 -11.95
N ARG A 272 3.88 0.78 -11.89
CA ARG A 272 5.23 1.36 -11.70
C ARG A 272 5.62 2.34 -12.81
N ALA A 273 5.16 2.12 -14.04
CA ALA A 273 5.37 3.03 -15.16
C ALA A 273 4.50 4.31 -15.10
N GLY A 274 3.57 4.41 -14.14
CA GLY A 274 2.63 5.52 -14.02
C GLY A 274 1.40 5.40 -14.92
N ASP A 275 1.28 4.33 -15.71
CA ASP A 275 0.09 4.05 -16.52
C ASP A 275 -1.00 3.41 -15.65
N LEU A 276 -1.67 4.26 -14.88
CA LEU A 276 -2.73 3.83 -13.99
C LEU A 276 -3.90 3.19 -14.77
N GLY A 277 -4.14 3.64 -16.01
CA GLY A 277 -5.24 3.19 -16.86
C GLY A 277 -5.09 1.72 -17.22
N THR A 278 -3.92 1.36 -17.75
CA THR A 278 -3.59 -0.03 -18.04
C THR A 278 -3.49 -0.88 -16.77
N ALA A 279 -2.95 -0.34 -15.67
CA ALA A 279 -2.88 -1.08 -14.41
C ALA A 279 -4.28 -1.51 -13.92
N GLU A 280 -5.25 -0.59 -13.91
CA GLU A 280 -6.63 -0.89 -13.53
C GLU A 280 -7.24 -1.98 -14.42
N GLN A 281 -7.16 -1.83 -15.75
CA GLN A 281 -7.71 -2.82 -16.70
C GLN A 281 -7.12 -4.22 -16.46
N LYS A 282 -5.83 -4.31 -16.15
CA LYS A 282 -5.15 -5.59 -15.90
C LYS A 282 -5.58 -6.21 -14.56
N PHE A 283 -5.73 -5.41 -13.50
CA PHE A 283 -6.27 -5.90 -12.23
C PHE A 283 -7.73 -6.35 -12.37
N GLU A 284 -8.57 -5.65 -13.12
CA GLU A 284 -9.94 -6.08 -13.39
C GLU A 284 -10.00 -7.40 -14.18
N ALA A 285 -9.14 -7.55 -15.20
CA ALA A 285 -9.03 -8.79 -15.95
C ALA A 285 -8.57 -9.95 -15.05
N LEU A 286 -7.63 -9.70 -14.14
CA LEU A 286 -7.19 -10.66 -13.13
C LEU A 286 -8.34 -11.05 -12.20
N ILE A 287 -9.11 -10.09 -11.68
CA ILE A 287 -10.26 -10.34 -10.79
C ILE A 287 -11.36 -11.14 -11.52
N ALA A 288 -11.60 -10.84 -12.79
CA ALA A 288 -12.56 -11.58 -13.62
C ALA A 288 -12.11 -13.04 -13.81
N LEU A 289 -10.82 -13.26 -14.12
CA LEU A 289 -10.27 -14.59 -14.35
C LEU A 289 -10.12 -15.42 -13.06
N ALA A 290 -9.76 -14.79 -11.95
CA ALA A 290 -9.49 -15.44 -10.68
C ALA A 290 -10.74 -15.63 -9.80
N GLY A 291 -11.89 -15.05 -10.16
CA GLY A 291 -13.17 -15.21 -9.47
C GLY A 291 -13.15 -14.71 -8.03
N SER A 292 -13.45 -15.60 -7.08
CA SER A 292 -13.45 -15.35 -5.62
C SER A 292 -12.19 -15.88 -4.93
N SER A 293 -11.07 -16.03 -5.65
CA SER A 293 -9.81 -16.46 -5.06
C SER A 293 -9.16 -15.39 -4.19
N ARG A 294 -8.20 -15.79 -3.34
CA ARG A 294 -7.36 -14.87 -2.55
C ARG A 294 -6.61 -13.86 -3.41
N LEU A 295 -6.24 -14.24 -4.64
CA LEU A 295 -5.56 -13.34 -5.57
C LEU A 295 -6.50 -12.21 -6.03
N ALA A 296 -7.76 -12.52 -6.32
CA ALA A 296 -8.76 -11.49 -6.63
C ALA A 296 -9.04 -10.56 -5.44
N ASP A 297 -9.08 -11.10 -4.21
CA ASP A 297 -9.21 -10.30 -2.99
C ASP A 297 -8.06 -9.26 -2.89
N LEU A 298 -6.81 -9.70 -3.08
CA LEU A 298 -5.63 -8.82 -3.11
C LEU A 298 -5.71 -7.74 -4.20
N ALA A 299 -6.06 -8.13 -5.43
CA ALA A 299 -6.15 -7.20 -6.56
C ALA A 299 -7.20 -6.09 -6.33
N TYR A 300 -8.27 -6.34 -5.56
CA TYR A 300 -9.20 -5.28 -5.16
C TYR A 300 -8.53 -4.23 -4.26
N GLY A 301 -7.62 -4.64 -3.36
CA GLY A 301 -6.84 -3.71 -2.54
C GLY A 301 -6.00 -2.75 -3.38
N ASP A 302 -5.41 -3.26 -4.46
CA ASP A 302 -4.66 -2.46 -5.44
C ASP A 302 -5.59 -1.51 -6.21
N LEU A 303 -6.76 -1.99 -6.65
CA LEU A 303 -7.78 -1.13 -7.28
C LEU A 303 -8.29 -0.01 -6.37
N PHE A 304 -8.51 -0.26 -5.08
CA PHE A 304 -8.87 0.80 -4.12
C PHE A 304 -7.75 1.84 -3.99
N THR A 305 -6.49 1.41 -4.05
CA THR A 305 -5.35 2.32 -4.00
C THR A 305 -5.25 3.17 -5.28
N LEU A 306 -5.48 2.57 -6.45
CA LEU A 306 -5.52 3.29 -7.72
C LEU A 306 -6.65 4.32 -7.78
N ALA A 307 -7.86 3.95 -7.35
CA ALA A 307 -9.00 4.86 -7.31
C ALA A 307 -8.74 6.08 -6.40
N ARG A 308 -8.19 5.84 -5.20
CA ARG A 308 -7.80 6.91 -4.27
C ARG A 308 -6.72 7.82 -4.84
N ARG A 309 -5.68 7.25 -5.47
CA ARG A 309 -4.59 8.03 -6.08
C ARG A 309 -5.08 8.98 -7.18
N ARG A 310 -6.15 8.61 -7.87
CA ARG A 310 -6.79 9.46 -8.90
C ARG A 310 -7.80 10.47 -8.34
N GLY A 311 -8.16 10.35 -7.06
CA GLY A 311 -9.25 11.13 -6.48
C GLY A 311 -10.62 10.78 -7.06
N ASP A 312 -10.79 9.62 -7.69
CA ASP A 312 -12.07 9.20 -8.27
C ASP A 312 -12.94 8.55 -7.20
N SER A 313 -13.65 9.41 -6.47
CA SER A 313 -14.49 9.00 -5.35
C SER A 313 -15.63 8.09 -5.80
N LYS A 314 -16.27 8.35 -6.95
CA LYS A 314 -17.38 7.53 -7.46
C LYS A 314 -16.90 6.14 -7.83
N ARG A 315 -15.72 6.05 -8.46
CA ARG A 315 -15.11 4.78 -8.82
C ARG A 315 -14.76 3.96 -7.58
N GLU A 316 -14.12 4.57 -6.57
CA GLU A 316 -13.80 3.89 -5.31
C GLU A 316 -15.06 3.29 -4.65
N GLU A 317 -16.15 4.06 -4.62
CA GLU A 317 -17.43 3.61 -4.07
C GLU A 317 -18.04 2.43 -4.85
N SER A 318 -17.94 2.45 -6.19
CA SER A 318 -18.38 1.34 -7.03
C SER A 318 -17.57 0.07 -6.77
N LEU A 319 -16.25 0.22 -6.59
CA LEU A 319 -15.36 -0.89 -6.28
C LEU A 319 -15.65 -1.49 -4.91
N TRP A 320 -15.94 -0.68 -3.88
CA TRP A 320 -16.34 -1.18 -2.56
C TRP A 320 -17.62 -2.02 -2.62
N ARG A 321 -18.63 -1.58 -3.38
CA ARG A 321 -19.86 -2.38 -3.55
C ARG A 321 -19.59 -3.71 -4.26
N ALA A 322 -18.86 -3.67 -5.39
CA ALA A 322 -18.51 -4.87 -6.14
C ALA A 322 -17.66 -5.86 -5.31
N TYR A 323 -16.76 -5.32 -4.47
CA TYR A 323 -15.97 -6.11 -3.54
C TYR A 323 -16.85 -6.79 -2.49
N LEU A 324 -17.73 -6.04 -1.81
CA LEU A 324 -18.57 -6.59 -0.75
C LEU A 324 -19.59 -7.62 -1.26
N GLU A 325 -20.05 -7.47 -2.50
CA GLU A 325 -20.88 -8.49 -3.17
C GLU A 325 -20.15 -9.82 -3.32
N ARG A 326 -18.84 -9.76 -3.64
CA ARG A 326 -18.03 -10.96 -3.88
C ARG A 326 -17.37 -11.53 -2.62
N PHE A 327 -16.96 -10.64 -1.71
CA PHE A 327 -16.13 -10.91 -0.54
C PHE A 327 -16.74 -10.24 0.70
N ALA A 328 -17.96 -10.66 1.06
CA ALA A 328 -18.70 -10.09 2.20
C ALA A 328 -17.90 -10.08 3.53
N HIS A 329 -16.99 -11.04 3.70
CA HIS A 329 -16.10 -11.17 4.87
C HIS A 329 -14.62 -11.19 4.45
N GLY A 330 -14.30 -10.61 3.30
CA GLY A 330 -12.92 -10.53 2.82
C GLY A 330 -12.07 -9.60 3.68
N ARG A 331 -10.76 -9.62 3.44
CA ARG A 331 -9.80 -8.87 4.26
C ARG A 331 -10.02 -7.35 4.27
N PHE A 332 -10.66 -6.82 3.22
CA PHE A 332 -10.96 -5.40 3.06
C PHE A 332 -12.44 -5.09 3.29
N ALA A 333 -13.25 -6.04 3.78
CA ALA A 333 -14.68 -5.84 3.96
C ALA A 333 -14.98 -4.76 5.01
N ASP A 334 -14.19 -4.73 6.07
CA ASP A 334 -14.20 -3.71 7.12
C ASP A 334 -14.00 -2.29 6.52
N ASP A 335 -12.90 -2.08 5.80
CA ASP A 335 -12.57 -0.82 5.12
C ASP A 335 -13.64 -0.40 4.12
N ALA A 336 -14.13 -1.34 3.30
CA ALA A 336 -15.11 -1.07 2.26
C ALA A 336 -16.46 -0.65 2.86
N ARG A 337 -16.94 -1.36 3.90
CA ARG A 337 -18.18 -1.01 4.61
C ARG A 337 -18.07 0.35 5.28
N ALA A 338 -16.98 0.58 6.03
CA ALA A 338 -16.73 1.87 6.66
C ALA A 338 -16.62 3.01 5.63
N GLY A 339 -16.00 2.73 4.48
CA GLY A 339 -15.91 3.65 3.34
C GLY A 339 -17.28 4.07 2.81
N LEU A 340 -18.20 3.11 2.63
CA LEU A 340 -19.58 3.39 2.21
C LEU A 340 -20.34 4.17 3.27
N CYS A 341 -20.23 3.83 4.56
CA CYS A 341 -20.94 4.54 5.62
C CYS A 341 -20.48 6.00 5.79
N ARG A 342 -19.18 6.29 5.58
CA ARG A 342 -18.68 7.69 5.56
C ARG A 342 -19.33 8.56 4.49
N ARG A 343 -19.84 7.96 3.42
CA ARG A 343 -20.41 8.66 2.26
C ARG A 343 -21.94 8.65 2.25
N ALA A 344 -22.57 7.86 3.12
CA ALA A 344 -24.02 7.80 3.24
C ALA A 344 -24.54 9.10 3.90
N SER A 345 -25.00 10.06 3.10
CA SER A 345 -25.40 11.38 3.64
C SER A 345 -26.75 11.37 4.36
N THR A 346 -27.69 10.52 3.94
CA THR A 346 -29.05 10.48 4.50
C THR A 346 -29.25 9.41 5.57
N ASP A 347 -28.34 8.43 5.64
CA ASP A 347 -28.53 7.24 6.47
C ASP A 347 -27.23 6.74 7.11
N ALA A 348 -26.35 7.69 7.47
CA ALA A 348 -25.07 7.37 8.10
C ALA A 348 -25.26 6.54 9.38
N GLN A 349 -26.22 6.92 10.23
CA GLN A 349 -26.46 6.24 11.51
C GLN A 349 -26.92 4.79 11.34
N SER A 350 -27.85 4.49 10.44
CA SER A 350 -28.25 3.09 10.22
C SER A 350 -27.09 2.28 9.62
N CYS A 351 -26.32 2.89 8.70
CA CYS A 351 -25.16 2.25 8.10
C CYS A 351 -24.10 1.90 9.15
N TRP A 352 -23.77 2.83 10.04
CA TRP A 352 -22.80 2.59 11.12
C TRP A 352 -23.29 1.57 12.15
N ARG A 353 -24.61 1.53 12.43
CA ARG A 353 -25.19 0.49 13.28
C ARG A 353 -25.04 -0.91 12.65
N ALA A 354 -25.41 -1.06 11.38
CA ALA A 354 -25.21 -2.31 10.65
C ALA A 354 -23.73 -2.71 10.55
N TYR A 355 -22.84 -1.72 10.39
CA TYR A 355 -21.40 -1.95 10.44
C TYR A 355 -20.94 -2.54 11.78
N LEU A 356 -21.42 -2.03 12.92
CA LEU A 356 -21.07 -2.57 14.24
C LEU A 356 -21.61 -3.98 14.46
N ASP A 357 -22.77 -4.30 13.90
CA ASP A 357 -23.36 -5.63 13.93
C ASP A 357 -22.48 -6.64 13.15
N ASP A 358 -22.03 -6.26 11.95
CA ASP A 358 -21.20 -7.11 11.09
C ASP A 358 -19.72 -7.16 11.57
N PHE A 359 -19.19 -6.07 12.12
CA PHE A 359 -17.78 -5.89 12.51
C PHE A 359 -17.62 -5.38 13.95
N PRO A 360 -18.03 -6.15 14.98
CA PRO A 360 -17.95 -5.70 16.39
C PRO A 360 -16.52 -5.47 16.90
N LYS A 361 -15.52 -6.00 16.17
CA LYS A 361 -14.08 -5.81 16.42
C LYS A 361 -13.38 -5.11 15.24
N GLY A 362 -14.14 -4.46 14.36
CA GLY A 362 -13.61 -3.75 13.19
C GLY A 362 -12.74 -2.56 13.57
N SER A 363 -11.82 -2.20 12.67
CA SER A 363 -10.88 -1.09 12.85
C SER A 363 -11.57 0.28 12.95
N TYR A 364 -12.82 0.41 12.49
CA TYR A 364 -13.61 1.64 12.58
C TYR A 364 -14.68 1.61 13.68
N ARG A 365 -14.62 0.67 14.63
CA ARG A 365 -15.60 0.57 15.75
C ARG A 365 -15.76 1.88 16.52
N GLU A 366 -14.65 2.51 16.92
CA GLU A 366 -14.67 3.76 17.68
C GLU A 366 -15.27 4.92 16.86
N LYS A 367 -15.00 4.94 15.56
CA LYS A 367 -15.60 5.93 14.67
C LYS A 367 -17.10 5.70 14.55
N ALA A 368 -17.55 4.46 14.36
CA ALA A 368 -18.96 4.12 14.28
C ALA A 368 -19.71 4.50 15.58
N ALA A 369 -19.14 4.19 16.75
CA ALA A 369 -19.70 4.58 18.05
C ALA A 369 -19.88 6.10 18.17
N ARG A 370 -18.86 6.88 17.78
CA ARG A 370 -18.93 8.35 17.79
C ARG A 370 -20.01 8.90 16.86
N GLU A 371 -20.17 8.34 15.66
CA GLU A 371 -21.23 8.74 14.71
C GLU A 371 -22.64 8.39 15.22
N LEU A 372 -22.75 7.41 16.12
CA LEU A 372 -23.99 7.04 16.81
C LEU A 372 -24.24 7.84 18.10
N GLY A 373 -23.30 8.69 18.52
CA GLY A 373 -23.38 9.44 19.78
C GLY A 373 -23.15 8.57 21.02
N GLU A 374 -22.55 7.40 20.86
CA GLU A 374 -22.13 6.55 21.96
C GLU A 374 -20.78 7.05 22.46
N SER A 375 -20.71 7.43 23.74
CA SER A 375 -19.42 7.73 24.39
C SER A 375 -18.56 6.45 24.41
N PRO A 376 -17.27 6.53 24.05
CA PRO A 376 -16.39 5.38 23.87
C PRO A 376 -16.13 4.57 25.14
#